data_AF-A0A938QQL8-F1
#
_entry.id   AF-A0A938QQL8-F1
#
_cell.length_a   1.000
_cell.length_b   1.000
_cell.length_c   1.000
_cell.angle_alpha   90.00
_cell.angle_beta   90.00
_cell.angle_gamma   90.00
#
_symmetry.space_group_name_H-M   'P 1'
#
loop_
_entity.id
_entity.type
_entity.pdbx_description
1 polymer ?
#
loop_
_entity_poly.entity_id
_entity_poly.type
_entity_poly.pdbx_seq_one_letter_code
_entity_poly.pdbx_strand_id
1 'polypeptide(L)'
;MAKAASKKTKAAPRSSKRLSYKDIQIAYLADGVGTVERLMKEGRASRAAVRRALDALRQQGAAAATLDDFVKSHLGQGRRGRSAPLVGTDRTYRAQQLSTGSPFLRLPLEALGVRKGGLVTVRFERDRIIVSKT
;
A
#
# COMPACT_ATOMS: atom_id res chain seq x y z
N MET A 1 -33.13 -47.00 -15.78
CA MET A 1 -32.20 -46.89 -14.63
C MET A 1 -31.02 -46.03 -15.03
N ALA A 2 -30.82 -44.88 -14.38
CA ALA A 2 -29.51 -44.21 -14.24
C ALA A 2 -29.65 -43.08 -13.20
N LYS A 3 -29.24 -43.32 -11.95
CA LYS A 3 -29.14 -42.29 -10.92
C LYS A 3 -27.83 -41.52 -11.15
N ALA A 4 -27.94 -40.24 -11.49
CA ALA A 4 -26.80 -39.33 -11.53
C ALA A 4 -26.32 -39.04 -10.09
N ALA A 5 -25.11 -39.51 -9.76
CA ALA A 5 -24.46 -39.21 -8.50
C ALA A 5 -23.95 -37.75 -8.52
N SER A 6 -24.66 -36.88 -7.79
CA SER A 6 -24.21 -35.52 -7.51
C SER A 6 -22.94 -35.55 -6.65
N LYS A 7 -21.79 -35.21 -7.25
CA LYS A 7 -20.52 -35.01 -6.53
C LYS A 7 -20.69 -33.86 -5.54
N LYS A 8 -20.70 -34.17 -4.24
CA LYS A 8 -20.56 -33.18 -3.16
C LYS A 8 -19.22 -32.45 -3.34
N THR A 9 -19.27 -31.22 -3.85
CA THR A 9 -18.16 -30.28 -3.78
C THR A 9 -17.84 -30.00 -2.32
N LYS A 10 -16.67 -30.46 -1.87
CA LYS A 10 -16.12 -30.23 -0.53
C LYS A 10 -15.98 -28.71 -0.34
N ALA A 11 -16.76 -28.14 0.58
CA ALA A 11 -16.74 -26.71 0.87
C ALA A 11 -15.31 -26.28 1.24
N ALA A 12 -14.87 -25.13 0.70
CA ALA A 12 -13.59 -24.54 1.02
C ALA A 12 -13.45 -24.35 2.55
N PRO A 13 -12.28 -24.63 3.14
CA PRO A 13 -12.10 -24.53 4.58
C PRO A 13 -12.38 -23.10 5.06
N ARG A 14 -13.12 -23.01 6.18
CA ARG A 14 -13.47 -21.77 6.90
C ARG A 14 -12.24 -20.88 7.03
N SER A 15 -12.41 -19.58 6.77
CA SER A 15 -11.33 -18.57 6.76
C SER A 15 -10.36 -18.79 7.92
N SER A 16 -9.11 -19.17 7.60
CA SER A 16 -8.07 -19.28 8.61
C SER A 16 -7.97 -17.93 9.33
N LYS A 17 -8.10 -17.95 10.66
CA LYS A 17 -8.11 -16.74 11.48
C LYS A 17 -6.79 -16.00 11.20
N ARG A 18 -6.89 -14.82 10.58
CA ARG A 18 -5.72 -13.97 10.32
C ARG A 18 -5.10 -13.56 11.64
N LEU A 19 -3.79 -13.68 11.73
CA LEU A 19 -3.01 -13.35 12.91
C LEU A 19 -2.98 -11.84 13.12
N SER A 20 -3.07 -11.43 14.39
CA SER A 20 -2.91 -10.04 14.80
C SER A 20 -1.43 -9.64 14.77
N TYR A 21 -1.14 -8.34 14.87
CA TYR A 21 0.26 -7.89 14.94
C TYR A 21 0.96 -8.40 16.20
N LYS A 22 0.24 -8.60 17.32
CA LYS A 22 0.78 -9.13 18.57
C LYS A 22 1.25 -10.57 18.40
N ASP A 23 0.46 -11.39 17.70
CA ASP A 23 0.83 -12.78 17.40
C ASP A 23 2.10 -12.84 16.54
N ILE A 24 2.25 -11.89 15.61
CA ILE A 24 3.46 -11.77 14.78
C ILE A 24 4.66 -11.32 15.61
N GLN A 25 4.49 -10.40 16.56
CA GLN A 25 5.56 -10.02 17.49
C GLN A 25 6.03 -11.22 18.30
N ILE A 26 5.11 -11.99 18.86
CA ILE A 26 5.42 -13.20 19.64
C ILE A 26 6.18 -14.21 18.75
N ALA A 27 5.66 -14.48 17.55
CA ALA A 27 6.30 -15.41 16.62
C ALA A 27 7.72 -14.96 16.22
N TYR A 28 7.92 -13.65 16.00
CA TYR A 28 9.24 -13.09 15.70
C TYR A 28 10.20 -13.19 16.90
N LEU A 29 9.73 -12.86 18.10
CA LEU A 29 10.57 -12.90 19.31
C LEU A 29 10.91 -14.34 19.72
N ALA A 30 10.03 -15.30 19.47
CA ALA A 30 10.24 -16.71 19.78
C ALA A 30 11.13 -17.42 18.75
N ASP A 31 10.80 -17.29 17.46
CA ASP A 31 11.39 -18.11 16.40
C ASP A 31 12.12 -17.29 15.32
N GLY A 32 12.16 -15.97 15.45
CA GLY A 32 12.79 -15.08 14.48
C GLY A 32 11.98 -14.84 13.20
N VAL A 33 12.67 -14.28 12.20
CA VAL A 33 12.05 -13.79 10.96
C VAL A 33 11.53 -14.92 10.05
N GLY A 34 12.13 -16.12 10.11
CA GLY A 34 11.74 -17.26 9.29
C GLY A 34 10.30 -17.72 9.56
N THR A 35 9.86 -17.68 10.81
CA THR A 35 8.46 -17.98 11.15
C THR A 35 7.51 -16.92 10.61
N VAL A 36 7.88 -15.63 10.67
CA VAL A 36 7.07 -14.55 10.09
C VAL A 36 6.90 -14.72 8.58
N GLU A 37 7.98 -15.06 7.88
CA GLU A 37 7.94 -15.34 6.44
C GLU A 37 7.02 -16.52 6.10
N ARG A 38 7.12 -17.63 6.85
CA ARG A 38 6.23 -18.79 6.69
C ARG A 38 4.77 -18.40 6.88
N LEU A 39 4.45 -17.68 7.96
CA LEU A 39 3.08 -17.22 8.26
C LEU A 39 2.53 -16.28 7.17
N MET A 40 3.40 -15.50 6.52
CA MET A 40 3.04 -14.70 5.36
C MET A 40 2.76 -15.55 4.12
N LYS A 41 3.61 -16.54 3.82
CA LYS A 41 3.43 -17.47 2.68
C LYS A 41 2.13 -18.28 2.82
N GLU A 42 1.77 -18.66 4.04
CA GLU A 42 0.51 -19.33 4.36
C GLU A 42 -0.73 -18.40 4.32
N GLY A 43 -0.55 -17.10 4.09
CA GLY A 43 -1.64 -16.12 4.08
C GLY A 43 -2.25 -15.82 5.46
N ARG A 44 -1.62 -16.32 6.53
CA ARG A 44 -2.07 -16.13 7.93
C ARG A 44 -1.66 -14.77 8.48
N ALA A 45 -0.57 -14.19 7.99
CA ALA A 45 -0.10 -12.85 8.34
C ALA A 45 -0.29 -11.87 7.17
N SER A 46 -0.87 -10.69 7.45
CA SER A 46 -0.97 -9.62 6.46
C SER A 46 0.25 -8.70 6.50
N ARG A 47 0.62 -8.11 5.35
CA ARG A 47 1.72 -7.11 5.27
C ARG A 47 1.55 -5.97 6.27
N ALA A 48 0.30 -5.52 6.47
CA ALA A 48 -0.01 -4.47 7.43
C ALA A 48 0.22 -4.91 8.89
N ALA A 49 -0.12 -6.16 9.23
CA ALA A 49 0.12 -6.68 10.56
C ALA A 49 1.63 -6.85 10.85
N VAL A 50 2.41 -7.31 9.87
CA VAL A 50 3.88 -7.41 10.00
C VAL A 50 4.52 -6.03 10.20
N ARG A 51 4.10 -5.01 9.44
CA ARG A 51 4.60 -3.64 9.63
C ARG A 51 4.27 -3.07 11.01
N ARG A 52 3.02 -3.26 11.47
CA ARG A 52 2.62 -2.85 12.83
C ARG A 52 3.43 -3.56 13.91
N ALA A 53 3.74 -4.85 13.72
CA ALA A 53 4.59 -5.60 14.64
C ALA A 53 5.99 -4.99 14.72
N LEU A 54 6.59 -4.64 13.57
CA LEU A 54 7.88 -3.95 13.51
C LEU A 54 7.84 -2.58 14.20
N ASP A 55 6.83 -1.76 13.92
CA ASP A 55 6.68 -0.44 14.53
C ASP A 55 6.54 -0.53 16.06
N ALA A 56 5.75 -1.50 16.54
CA ALA A 56 5.58 -1.74 17.96
C ALA A 56 6.88 -2.25 18.64
N LEU A 57 7.64 -3.13 17.98
CA LEU A 57 8.94 -3.59 18.49
C LEU A 57 9.96 -2.44 18.59
N ARG A 58 9.96 -1.52 17.61
CA ARG A 58 10.81 -0.32 17.63
C ARG A 58 10.45 0.62 18.78
N GLN A 59 9.14 0.84 18.99
CA GLN A 59 8.67 1.67 20.11
C GLN A 59 9.05 1.09 21.47
N GLN A 60 9.17 -0.24 21.56
CA GLN A 60 9.60 -0.96 22.76
C GLN A 60 11.14 -1.03 22.92
N GLY A 61 11.91 -0.51 21.95
CA GLY A 61 13.38 -0.60 21.97
C GLY A 61 13.92 -2.01 21.75
N ALA A 62 13.10 -2.94 21.24
CA ALA A 62 13.54 -4.31 20.97
C ALA A 62 14.42 -4.39 19.72
N ALA A 63 15.36 -5.34 19.71
CA ALA A 63 16.19 -5.63 18.54
C ALA A 63 15.36 -6.22 17.39
N ALA A 64 14.96 -5.36 16.44
CA ALA A 64 14.11 -5.72 15.31
C ALA A 64 14.81 -5.56 13.95
N ALA A 65 16.14 -5.55 13.92
CA ALA A 65 16.93 -5.30 12.70
C ALA A 65 16.62 -6.31 11.58
N THR A 66 16.57 -7.60 11.91
CA THR A 66 16.29 -8.65 10.91
C THR A 66 14.86 -8.58 10.37
N LEU A 67 13.88 -8.23 11.22
CA LEU A 67 12.51 -8.00 10.76
C LEU A 67 12.40 -6.73 9.90
N ASP A 68 13.15 -5.69 10.21
CA ASP A 68 13.19 -4.46 9.43
C ASP A 68 13.74 -4.72 8.02
N ASP A 69 14.86 -5.43 7.93
CA ASP A 69 15.48 -5.77 6.65
C ASP A 69 14.57 -6.68 5.81
N PHE A 70 13.86 -7.62 6.45
CA PHE A 70 12.82 -8.40 5.81
C PHE A 70 11.67 -7.53 5.27
N VAL A 71 11.18 -6.58 6.06
CA VAL A 71 10.09 -5.68 5.63
C VAL A 71 10.54 -4.81 4.45
N LYS A 72 11.77 -4.29 4.47
CA LYS A 72 12.32 -3.49 3.36
C LYS A 72 12.44 -4.31 2.08
N SER A 73 13.02 -5.51 2.17
CA SER A 73 13.29 -6.37 1.01
C SER A 73 12.03 -7.02 0.42
N HIS A 74 11.07 -7.44 1.26
CA HIS A 74 9.92 -8.24 0.82
C HIS A 74 8.62 -7.44 0.70
N LEU A 75 8.44 -6.39 1.51
CA LEU A 75 7.18 -5.63 1.56
C LEU A 75 7.30 -4.25 0.91
N GLY A 76 8.51 -3.74 0.74
CA GLY A 76 8.78 -2.38 0.27
C GLY A 76 8.35 -1.29 1.26
N GLN A 77 8.45 -0.02 0.86
CA GLN A 77 8.03 1.10 1.69
C GLN A 77 6.51 1.17 1.82
N GLY A 78 6.03 1.12 3.05
CA GLY A 78 4.60 1.11 3.37
C GLY A 78 3.96 2.47 3.41
N ARG A 79 3.98 3.22 2.31
CA ARG A 79 3.21 4.47 2.24
C ARG A 79 1.74 4.15 1.92
N ARG A 80 0.84 4.48 2.84
CA ARG A 80 -0.58 4.69 2.51
C ARG A 80 -0.66 5.94 1.64
N GLY A 81 -1.38 5.86 0.53
CA GLY A 81 -1.59 6.99 -0.39
C GLY A 81 -0.79 6.87 -1.69
N ARG A 82 -0.96 7.87 -2.56
CA ARG A 82 -0.21 7.97 -3.82
C ARG A 82 1.23 8.37 -3.49
N SER A 83 2.20 7.75 -4.14
CA SER A 83 3.60 8.18 -4.03
C SER A 83 3.72 9.64 -4.47
N ALA A 84 4.44 10.42 -3.66
CA ALA A 84 4.84 11.76 -4.06
C ALA A 84 5.56 11.67 -5.41
N PRO A 85 5.28 12.58 -6.36
CA PRO A 85 6.04 12.68 -7.59
C PRO A 85 7.53 12.86 -7.29
N LEU A 86 8.38 12.22 -8.09
CA LEU A 86 9.82 12.43 -8.01
C LEU A 86 10.20 13.65 -8.86
N VAL A 87 11.26 14.36 -8.46
CA VAL A 87 11.82 15.44 -9.27
C VAL A 87 12.27 14.88 -10.62
N GLY A 88 11.94 15.58 -11.71
CA GLY A 88 12.20 15.16 -13.09
C GLY A 88 11.17 14.22 -13.69
N THR A 89 10.10 13.87 -12.95
CA THR A 89 9.01 13.04 -13.49
C THR A 89 7.84 13.88 -14.01
N ASP A 90 7.28 13.43 -15.13
CA ASP A 90 6.07 13.99 -15.72
C ASP A 90 4.87 13.11 -15.34
N ARG A 91 3.75 13.75 -15.05
CA ARG A 91 2.48 13.07 -14.78
C ARG A 91 1.35 13.77 -15.51
N THR A 92 0.51 12.98 -16.17
CA THR A 92 -0.70 13.48 -16.81
C THR A 92 -1.87 13.45 -15.83
N TYR A 93 -2.60 14.56 -15.74
CA TYR A 93 -3.75 14.71 -14.89
C TYR A 93 -4.95 15.21 -15.69
N ARG A 94 -6.14 14.83 -15.24
CA ARG A 94 -7.39 15.36 -15.79
C ARG A 94 -7.84 16.55 -14.95
N ALA A 95 -8.10 17.68 -15.61
CA ALA A 95 -8.61 18.89 -14.98
C ALA A 95 -9.97 18.62 -14.35
N GLN A 96 -10.08 18.86 -13.04
CA GLN A 96 -11.31 18.73 -12.27
C GLN A 96 -11.67 20.08 -11.66
N GLN A 97 -12.95 20.44 -11.75
CA GLN A 97 -13.49 21.60 -11.07
C GLN A 97 -13.96 21.16 -9.68
N LEU A 98 -13.38 21.74 -8.64
CA LEU A 98 -13.75 21.46 -7.25
C LEU A 98 -14.64 22.60 -6.74
N SER A 99 -15.83 22.27 -6.24
CA SER A 99 -16.82 23.25 -5.77
C SER A 99 -16.57 23.73 -4.33
N THR A 100 -15.81 22.98 -3.51
CA THR A 100 -15.61 23.28 -2.08
C THR A 100 -14.16 23.12 -1.62
N GLY A 101 -13.79 23.91 -0.60
CA GLY A 101 -12.44 24.17 -0.08
C GLY A 101 -11.82 22.99 0.67
N SER A 102 -11.05 22.18 -0.04
CA SER A 102 -10.06 21.28 0.56
C SER A 102 -8.67 21.89 0.37
N PRO A 103 -7.68 21.68 1.27
CA PRO A 103 -6.37 22.35 1.27
C PRO A 103 -5.42 21.80 0.19
N PHE A 104 -5.93 21.58 -1.02
CA PHE A 104 -5.11 21.20 -2.17
C PHE A 104 -4.70 22.44 -2.96
N LEU A 105 -3.49 22.39 -3.53
CA LEU A 105 -3.03 23.38 -4.49
C LEU A 105 -4.01 23.46 -5.66
N ARG A 106 -4.61 24.63 -5.86
CA ARG A 106 -5.52 24.91 -7.00
C ARG A 106 -4.74 25.63 -8.08
N LEU A 107 -4.71 25.05 -9.27
CA LEU A 107 -4.09 25.69 -10.42
C LEU A 107 -5.15 26.49 -11.19
N PRO A 108 -4.87 27.74 -11.58
CA PRO A 108 -5.77 28.53 -12.43
C PRO A 108 -5.71 28.01 -13.87
N LEU A 109 -6.32 26.85 -14.12
CA LEU A 109 -6.27 26.16 -15.41
C LEU A 109 -6.96 26.94 -16.55
N GLU A 110 -7.86 27.86 -16.22
CA GLU A 110 -8.49 28.77 -17.19
C GLU A 110 -7.46 29.69 -17.85
N ALA A 111 -6.49 30.20 -17.08
CA ALA A 111 -5.39 31.01 -17.61
C ALA A 111 -4.47 30.21 -18.56
N LEU A 112 -4.47 28.88 -18.44
CA LEU A 112 -3.77 27.95 -19.34
C LEU A 112 -4.66 27.48 -20.51
N GLY A 113 -5.89 27.96 -20.63
CA GLY A 113 -6.83 27.56 -21.68
C GLY A 113 -7.29 26.10 -21.57
N VAL A 114 -7.24 25.52 -20.37
CA VAL A 114 -7.65 24.13 -20.09
C VAL A 114 -9.04 24.13 -19.46
N ARG A 115 -10.00 23.47 -20.11
CA ARG A 115 -11.37 23.32 -19.63
C ARG A 115 -11.51 22.09 -18.72
N LYS A 116 -12.61 22.02 -17.95
CA LYS A 116 -12.98 20.83 -17.17
C LYS A 116 -12.93 19.58 -18.03
N GLY A 117 -12.26 18.54 -17.53
CA GLY A 117 -12.09 17.27 -18.23
C GLY A 117 -10.93 17.22 -19.21
N GLY A 118 -10.26 18.34 -19.50
CA GLY A 118 -9.04 18.40 -20.31
C GLY A 118 -7.84 17.75 -19.61
N LEU A 119 -6.83 17.39 -20.40
CA LEU A 119 -5.58 16.80 -19.88
C LEU A 119 -4.51 17.89 -19.72
N VAL A 120 -3.73 17.75 -18.67
CA VAL A 120 -2.54 18.55 -18.42
C VAL A 120 -1.38 17.65 -18.05
N THR A 121 -0.20 17.99 -18.54
CA THR A 121 1.04 17.38 -18.09
C THR A 121 1.64 18.26 -17.02
N VAL A 122 1.98 17.65 -15.89
CA VAL A 122 2.60 18.32 -14.75
C VAL A 122 3.99 17.72 -14.56
N ARG A 123 5.00 18.55 -14.71
CA ARG A 123 6.40 18.22 -14.48
C ARG A 123 6.84 18.80 -13.14
N PHE A 124 7.42 17.94 -12.30
CA PHE A 124 7.92 18.33 -10.98
C PHE A 124 9.42 18.61 -11.08
N GLU A 125 9.83 19.86 -10.92
CA GLU A 125 11.24 20.24 -10.81
C GLU A 125 11.62 20.47 -9.34
N ARG A 126 12.91 20.72 -9.08
CA ARG A 126 13.44 20.88 -7.72
C ARG A 126 12.75 22.03 -6.97
N ASP A 127 12.54 23.15 -7.66
CA ASP A 127 12.06 24.40 -7.04
C ASP A 127 10.75 24.93 -7.66
N ARG A 128 10.16 24.19 -8.61
CA ARG A 128 8.93 24.60 -9.30
C ARG A 128 8.14 23.43 -9.86
N ILE A 129 6.88 23.70 -10.16
CA ILE A 129 5.99 22.79 -10.89
C ILE A 129 5.68 23.45 -12.23
N ILE A 130 5.95 22.75 -13.33
CA ILE A 130 5.63 23.20 -14.68
C ILE A 130 4.37 22.48 -15.12
N VAL A 131 3.38 23.24 -15.57
CA VAL A 131 2.10 22.72 -16.02
C VAL A 131 1.93 23.11 -17.49
N SER A 132 1.79 22.12 -18.36
CA SER A 132 1.55 22.33 -19.78
C SER A 132 0.24 21.68 -20.19
N LYS A 133 -0.46 22.32 -21.12
CA LYS A 133 -1.58 21.71 -21.82
C LYS A 133 -1.02 20.59 -22.70
N THR A 134 -1.70 19.44 -22.71
CA THR A 134 -1.44 18.37 -23.68
C THR A 134 -2.02 18.74 -25.03
#